data_AF-A0A3M5TZ40-F1
#
_entry.id   AF-A0A3M5TZ40-F1
#
_cell.length_a   1.000
_cell.length_b   1.000
_cell.length_c   1.000
_cell.angle_alpha   90.00
_cell.angle_beta   90.00
_cell.angle_gamma   90.00
#
_symmetry.space_group_name_H-M   'P 1'
#
loop_
_entity.id
_entity.type
_entity.pdbx_description
1 polymer ?
#
loop_
_entity_poly.entity_id
_entity_poly.type
_entity_poly.pdbx_seq_one_letter_code
_entity_poly.pdbx_strand_id
1 'polypeptide(L)'
;MKKKANNAKFRYGRWVLGALLICPIAFWYLASPVVAVNFSHEGKEEFRYIWNTQHRIYKGDMPKGGGSAVEFSYIFPDKDFFMMFDWWTDKGFQRCIDITPEWGSTIDIYLDDIGRIDTTKTTPDVIARLKQCVGRPDPFRP
;
A
#
# COMPACT_ATOMS: atom_id res chain seq x y z
N MET A 1 18.80 -60.41 0.24
CA MET A 1 19.10 -58.99 -0.08
C MET A 1 17.89 -58.13 0.29
N LYS A 2 17.97 -57.29 1.35
CA LYS A 2 16.88 -56.34 1.71
C LYS A 2 16.94 -55.14 0.76
N LYS A 3 15.96 -54.99 -0.15
CA LYS A 3 15.76 -53.74 -0.91
C LYS A 3 15.42 -52.63 0.09
N LYS A 4 16.35 -51.68 0.31
CA LYS A 4 16.05 -50.38 0.94
C LYS A 4 15.14 -49.62 -0.03
N ALA A 5 13.82 -49.78 0.14
CA ALA A 5 12.83 -49.15 -0.72
C ALA A 5 12.83 -47.62 -0.51
N ASN A 6 13.16 -46.89 -1.58
CA ASN A 6 12.64 -45.60 -2.08
C ASN A 6 12.16 -44.46 -1.14
N ASN A 7 12.39 -44.50 0.18
CA ASN A 7 11.94 -43.45 1.10
C ASN A 7 12.55 -42.07 0.80
N ALA A 8 13.74 -42.02 0.19
CA ALA A 8 14.37 -40.76 -0.20
C ALA A 8 13.65 -40.08 -1.39
N LYS A 9 13.29 -40.85 -2.43
CA LYS A 9 12.55 -40.33 -3.61
C LYS A 9 11.14 -39.88 -3.24
N PHE A 10 10.47 -40.62 -2.36
CA PHE A 10 9.13 -40.27 -1.87
C PHE A 10 9.14 -39.05 -0.93
N ARG A 11 10.15 -38.93 -0.05
CA ARG A 11 10.36 -37.70 0.75
C ARG A 11 10.62 -36.49 -0.14
N TYR A 12 11.49 -36.60 -1.14
CA TYR A 12 11.76 -35.50 -2.08
C TYR A 12 10.51 -35.07 -2.83
N GLY A 13 9.69 -36.02 -3.32
CA GLY A 13 8.42 -35.72 -3.97
C GLY A 13 7.43 -34.96 -3.07
N ARG A 14 7.36 -35.32 -1.77
CA ARG A 14 6.52 -34.63 -0.78
C ARG A 14 6.98 -33.21 -0.47
N TRP A 15 8.29 -32.98 -0.39
CA TRP A 15 8.85 -31.63 -0.19
C TRP A 15 8.69 -30.76 -1.43
N VAL A 16 8.86 -31.32 -2.63
CA VAL A 16 8.64 -30.61 -3.89
C VAL A 16 7.15 -30.24 -4.05
N LEU A 17 6.23 -31.16 -3.80
CA LEU A 17 4.79 -30.86 -3.82
C LEU A 17 4.40 -29.81 -2.77
N GLY A 18 4.97 -29.88 -1.57
CA GLY A 18 4.78 -28.86 -0.54
C GLY A 18 5.29 -27.48 -0.97
N ALA A 19 6.51 -27.41 -1.50
CA ALA A 19 7.09 -26.18 -2.01
C ALA A 19 6.28 -25.60 -3.18
N LEU A 20 5.80 -26.44 -4.10
CA LEU A 20 5.03 -26.03 -5.27
C LEU A 20 3.67 -25.40 -4.88
N LEU A 21 3.10 -25.79 -3.73
CA LEU A 21 1.89 -25.16 -3.20
C LEU A 21 2.18 -23.90 -2.37
N ILE A 22 3.26 -23.90 -1.58
CA ILE A 22 3.58 -22.79 -0.66
C ILE A 22 4.24 -21.62 -1.40
N CYS A 23 5.14 -21.89 -2.35
CA CYS A 23 5.90 -20.84 -3.04
C CYS A 23 5.02 -19.85 -3.82
N PRO A 24 3.98 -20.25 -4.58
CA PRO A 24 3.11 -19.29 -5.27
C PRO A 24 2.34 -18.40 -4.29
N ILE A 25 1.88 -18.97 -3.18
CA ILE A 25 1.16 -18.24 -2.13
C ILE A 25 2.10 -17.23 -1.48
N ALA A 26 3.29 -17.68 -1.05
CA ALA A 26 4.30 -16.81 -0.45
C ALA A 26 4.76 -15.70 -1.43
N PHE A 27 4.95 -16.04 -2.71
CA PHE A 27 5.28 -15.07 -3.75
C PHE A 27 4.20 -14.01 -3.88
N TRP A 28 2.92 -14.39 -3.86
CA TRP A 28 1.83 -13.44 -3.96
C TRP A 28 1.84 -12.41 -2.82
N TYR A 29 2.10 -12.86 -1.59
CA TYR A 29 2.19 -11.96 -0.43
C TYR A 29 3.44 -11.08 -0.45
N LEU A 30 4.57 -11.59 -0.94
CA LEU A 30 5.84 -10.84 -0.99
C LEU A 30 5.90 -9.84 -2.16
N ALA A 31 5.23 -10.16 -3.26
CA ALA A 31 5.27 -9.35 -4.48
C ALA A 31 4.20 -8.25 -4.51
N SER A 32 3.16 -8.35 -3.67
CA SER A 32 2.06 -7.37 -3.62
C SER A 32 2.55 -6.04 -3.05
N PRO A 33 2.55 -4.95 -3.83
CA PRO A 33 2.87 -3.62 -3.30
C PRO A 33 1.88 -3.25 -2.19
N VAL A 34 2.39 -2.64 -1.12
CA VAL A 34 1.54 -2.11 -0.05
C VAL A 34 1.76 -0.61 0.05
N VAL A 35 0.68 0.16 0.15
CA VAL A 35 0.76 1.60 0.39
C VAL A 35 0.10 1.92 1.72
N ALA A 36 0.84 2.58 2.60
CA ALA A 36 0.38 3.03 3.90
C ALA A 36 0.47 4.56 3.98
N VAL A 37 -0.67 5.21 4.19
CA VAL A 37 -0.73 6.64 4.49
C VAL A 37 -0.91 6.80 6.00
N ASN A 38 0.14 7.28 6.65
CA ASN A 38 0.26 7.44 8.09
C ASN A 38 -0.11 8.88 8.47
N PHE A 39 -1.19 9.03 9.22
CA PHE A 39 -1.63 10.31 9.78
C PHE A 39 -0.81 10.65 11.03
N SER A 40 -0.44 11.93 11.16
CA SER A 40 0.28 12.39 12.34
C SER A 40 -0.51 12.14 13.62
N HIS A 41 0.18 11.64 14.65
CA HIS A 41 -0.41 11.49 15.99
C HIS A 41 -0.68 12.85 16.65
N GLU A 42 -0.03 13.91 16.18
CA GLU A 42 -0.26 15.29 16.62
C GLU A 42 -1.44 15.94 15.88
N GLY A 43 -2.04 15.22 14.93
CA GLY A 43 -3.20 15.65 14.17
C GLY A 43 -4.42 15.90 15.08
N LYS A 44 -4.92 17.14 15.04
CA LYS A 44 -6.05 17.59 15.86
C LYS A 44 -7.41 17.41 15.18
N GLU A 45 -7.39 17.11 13.89
CA GLU A 45 -8.57 16.98 13.05
C GLU A 45 -8.92 15.51 12.81
N GLU A 46 -10.20 15.27 12.55
CA GLU A 46 -10.68 13.98 12.03
C GLU A 46 -10.62 14.05 10.51
N PHE A 47 -9.99 13.04 9.91
CA PHE A 47 -9.91 12.93 8.47
C PHE A 47 -10.86 11.85 7.99
N ARG A 48 -11.52 12.08 6.87
CA ARG A 48 -12.14 11.03 6.08
C ARG A 48 -11.27 10.78 4.88
N TYR A 49 -11.21 9.53 4.43
CA TYR A 49 -10.44 9.18 3.26
C TYR A 49 -11.15 8.16 2.38
N ILE A 50 -10.77 8.18 1.11
CA ILE A 50 -11.17 7.22 0.10
C ILE A 50 -9.93 6.73 -0.62
N TRP A 51 -9.74 5.42 -0.60
CA TRP A 51 -8.91 4.72 -1.57
C TRP A 51 -9.73 4.43 -2.81
N ASN A 52 -9.18 4.74 -3.98
CA ASN A 52 -9.74 4.35 -5.27
C ASN A 52 -8.63 3.69 -6.09
N THR A 53 -8.60 2.36 -6.06
CA THR A 53 -7.58 1.53 -6.69
C THR A 53 -8.24 0.71 -7.79
N GLN A 54 -8.17 1.17 -9.04
CA GLN A 54 -8.78 0.50 -10.21
C GLN A 54 -10.19 -0.06 -9.93
N HIS A 55 -11.12 0.82 -9.53
CA HIS A 55 -12.52 0.53 -9.17
C HIS A 55 -12.75 -0.16 -7.81
N ARG A 56 -11.70 -0.53 -7.07
CA ARG A 56 -11.84 -0.86 -5.64
C ARG A 56 -11.89 0.43 -4.84
N ILE A 57 -13.09 0.76 -4.35
CA ILE A 57 -13.34 1.95 -3.54
C ILE A 57 -13.45 1.52 -2.09
N TYR A 58 -12.49 1.93 -1.27
CA TYR A 58 -12.54 1.75 0.18
C TYR A 58 -12.65 3.12 0.84
N LYS A 59 -13.59 3.25 1.78
CA LYS A 59 -13.79 4.48 2.55
C LYS A 59 -13.46 4.20 4.00
N GLY A 60 -12.79 5.14 4.64
CA GLY A 60 -12.51 5.05 6.06
C GLY A 60 -12.49 6.42 6.69
N ASP A 61 -12.65 6.42 8.01
CA ASP A 61 -12.49 7.59 8.85
C ASP A 61 -11.25 7.39 9.71
N MET A 62 -10.47 8.45 9.88
CA MET A 62 -9.29 8.50 10.72
C MET A 62 -9.59 9.43 11.91
N PRO A 63 -9.68 8.89 13.12
CA PRO A 63 -9.93 9.68 14.31
C PRO A 63 -8.73 10.59 14.64
N LYS A 64 -8.95 11.54 15.54
CA LYS A 64 -7.89 12.37 16.10
C LYS A 64 -6.86 11.50 16.82
N GLY A 65 -5.59 11.91 16.77
CA GLY A 65 -4.51 11.14 17.39
C GLY A 65 -3.80 10.17 16.44
N GLY A 66 -4.07 10.25 15.14
CA GLY A 66 -3.33 9.56 14.09
C GLY A 66 -3.82 8.13 13.79
N GLY A 67 -3.07 7.45 12.93
CA GLY A 67 -3.35 6.09 12.47
C GLY A 67 -2.90 5.89 11.02
N SER A 68 -3.17 4.73 10.45
CA SER A 68 -2.67 4.37 9.12
C SER A 68 -3.79 3.87 8.22
N ALA A 69 -3.95 4.49 7.06
CA ALA A 69 -4.80 4.01 6.00
C ALA A 69 -3.94 3.14 5.06
N VAL A 70 -4.22 1.84 5.02
CA VAL A 70 -3.42 0.87 4.26
C VAL A 70 -4.24 0.31 3.12
N GLU A 71 -3.65 0.24 1.93
CA GLU A 71 -4.26 -0.37 0.76
C GLU A 71 -3.22 -1.18 -0.03
N PHE A 72 -3.67 -2.32 -0.58
CA PHE A 72 -2.82 -3.21 -1.36
C PHE A 72 -2.91 -2.86 -2.85
N SER A 73 -1.79 -2.82 -3.55
CA SER A 73 -1.82 -2.67 -5.00
C SER A 73 -1.83 -4.02 -5.72
N TYR A 74 -1.99 -3.99 -7.04
CA TYR A 74 -1.87 -5.19 -7.87
C TYR A 74 -0.40 -5.50 -8.17
N ILE A 75 -0.05 -6.79 -8.15
CA ILE A 75 1.30 -7.29 -8.52
C ILE A 75 1.61 -7.00 -9.99
N PHE A 76 0.60 -7.14 -10.86
CA PHE A 76 0.69 -6.91 -12.30
C PHE A 76 -0.36 -5.87 -12.71
N PRO A 77 -0.09 -4.57 -12.49
CA PRO A 77 -1.01 -3.51 -12.88
C PRO A 77 -1.08 -3.39 -14.41
N ASP A 78 -2.28 -3.15 -14.93
CA ASP A 78 -2.48 -2.82 -16.34
C ASP A 78 -1.90 -1.44 -16.68
N LYS A 79 -1.80 -1.11 -17.97
CA LYS A 79 -1.28 0.19 -18.44
C LYS A 79 -2.10 1.38 -17.96
N ASP A 80 -3.39 1.17 -17.74
CA ASP A 80 -4.35 2.19 -17.27
C ASP A 80 -4.58 2.10 -15.75
N PHE A 81 -3.69 1.40 -15.03
CA PHE A 81 -3.77 1.29 -13.59
C PHE A 81 -3.60 2.65 -12.91
N PHE A 82 -4.48 2.94 -11.95
CA PHE A 82 -4.39 4.10 -11.09
C PHE A 82 -4.70 3.70 -9.64
N MET A 83 -4.06 4.40 -8.71
CA MET A 83 -4.26 4.23 -7.28
C MET A 83 -4.31 5.61 -6.64
N MET A 84 -5.53 6.04 -6.32
CA MET A 84 -5.76 7.37 -5.79
C MET A 84 -6.12 7.30 -4.31
N PHE A 85 -5.54 8.21 -3.54
CA PHE A 85 -5.90 8.46 -2.16
C PHE A 85 -6.45 9.88 -2.04
N ASP A 86 -7.73 9.98 -1.70
CA ASP A 86 -8.42 11.23 -1.43
C ASP A 86 -8.66 11.33 0.08
N TRP A 87 -8.32 12.46 0.70
CA TRP A 87 -8.62 12.67 2.11
C TRP A 87 -9.01 14.11 2.37
N TRP A 88 -9.89 14.29 3.34
CA TRP A 88 -10.45 15.59 3.68
C TRP A 88 -10.89 15.66 5.14
N THR A 89 -11.10 16.89 5.62
CA THR A 89 -11.72 17.18 6.92
C THR A 89 -13.05 17.89 6.70
N ASP A 90 -13.92 17.84 7.70
CA ASP A 90 -15.19 18.59 7.67
C ASP A 90 -14.98 20.12 7.70
N LYS A 91 -13.77 20.58 8.00
CA LYS A 91 -13.39 22.01 8.04
C LYS A 91 -12.97 22.56 6.68
N GLY A 92 -13.08 21.76 5.60
CA GLY A 92 -12.79 22.20 4.23
C GLY A 92 -11.36 21.94 3.77
N PHE A 93 -10.53 21.25 4.57
CA PHE A 93 -9.27 20.73 4.05
C PHE A 93 -9.56 19.53 3.16
N GLN A 94 -9.03 19.52 1.94
CA GLN A 94 -9.17 18.40 1.03
C GLN A 94 -7.92 18.30 0.14
N ARG A 95 -7.39 17.09 0.02
CA ARG A 95 -6.22 16.75 -0.79
C ARG A 95 -6.41 15.42 -1.51
N CYS A 96 -5.59 15.20 -2.52
CA CYS A 96 -5.63 13.98 -3.31
C CYS A 96 -4.25 13.70 -3.89
N ILE A 97 -3.83 12.45 -3.84
CA ILE A 97 -2.64 11.95 -4.51
C ILE A 97 -2.96 10.75 -5.38
N ASP A 98 -2.33 10.73 -6.54
CA ASP A 98 -2.20 9.55 -7.38
C ASP A 98 -0.84 8.92 -7.09
N ILE A 99 -0.85 7.64 -6.76
CA ILE A 99 0.28 6.90 -6.24
C ILE A 99 0.65 5.85 -7.28
N THR A 100 1.85 5.97 -7.82
CA THR A 100 2.42 4.85 -8.58
C THR A 100 2.92 3.83 -7.54
N PRO A 101 2.49 2.56 -7.50
CA PRO A 101 2.96 1.55 -6.54
C PRO A 101 4.30 0.94 -6.97
N GLU A 102 5.12 0.46 -6.04
CA GLU A 102 6.40 -0.21 -6.32
C GLU A 102 6.30 -1.70 -6.03
N TRP A 103 6.78 -2.51 -6.97
CA TRP A 103 6.69 -3.95 -6.87
C TRP A 103 7.59 -4.50 -5.76
N GLY A 104 7.02 -5.31 -4.86
CA GLY A 104 7.77 -5.96 -3.79
C GLY A 104 8.25 -5.02 -2.68
N SER A 105 7.72 -3.81 -2.57
CA SER A 105 8.01 -2.88 -1.48
C SER A 105 6.75 -2.32 -0.82
N THR A 106 6.93 -1.81 0.40
CA THR A 106 5.92 -1.04 1.12
C THR A 106 6.26 0.44 0.98
N ILE A 107 5.26 1.22 0.60
CA ILE A 107 5.37 2.67 0.47
C ILE A 107 4.73 3.30 1.70
N ASP A 108 5.55 3.94 2.52
CA ASP A 108 5.10 4.71 3.67
C ASP A 108 5.04 6.19 3.33
N ILE A 109 3.82 6.74 3.35
CA ILE A 109 3.56 8.17 3.15
C ILE A 109 3.15 8.73 4.50
N TYR A 110 3.82 9.78 4.94
CA TYR A 110 3.51 10.42 6.21
C TYR A 110 2.80 11.74 5.97
N LEU A 111 1.73 11.96 6.73
CA LEU A 111 1.06 13.24 6.81
C LEU A 111 1.50 14.01 8.06
N ASP A 112 1.61 15.33 7.94
CA ASP A 112 1.90 16.24 9.05
C ASP A 112 0.67 16.46 9.95
N ASP A 113 0.80 17.32 10.95
CA ASP A 113 -0.25 17.62 11.95
C ASP A 113 -1.50 18.30 11.36
N ILE A 114 -1.39 18.87 10.17
CA ILE A 114 -2.47 19.52 9.43
C ILE A 114 -2.97 18.70 8.24
N GLY A 115 -2.40 17.52 8.01
CA GLY A 115 -2.82 16.57 6.98
C GLY A 115 -2.18 16.75 5.60
N ARG A 116 -1.09 17.50 5.47
CA ARG A 116 -0.28 17.59 4.25
C ARG A 116 0.80 16.51 4.25
N ILE A 117 1.40 16.26 3.10
CA ILE A 117 2.49 15.28 3.03
C ILE A 117 3.73 15.84 3.74
N ASP A 118 4.17 15.12 4.77
CA ASP A 118 5.39 15.40 5.50
C ASP A 118 6.59 14.96 4.64
N THR A 119 7.19 15.92 3.94
CA THR A 119 8.38 15.72 3.11
C THR A 119 9.66 15.46 3.90
N THR A 120 9.62 15.63 5.22
CA THR A 120 10.76 15.33 6.11
C THR A 120 10.76 13.86 6.55
N LYS A 121 9.58 13.24 6.67
CA LYS A 121 9.40 11.82 7.04
C LYS A 121 9.19 10.91 5.84
N THR A 122 8.51 11.40 4.80
CA THR A 122 8.30 10.65 3.56
C THR A 122 9.59 10.70 2.74
N THR A 123 10.09 9.55 2.31
CA THR A 123 11.38 9.49 1.61
C THR A 123 11.29 10.13 0.21
N PRO A 124 12.40 10.70 -0.31
CA PRO A 124 12.39 11.35 -1.61
C PRO A 124 11.99 10.44 -2.78
N ASP A 125 12.34 9.15 -2.72
CA ASP A 125 11.94 8.15 -3.71
C ASP A 125 10.43 7.92 -3.71
N VAL A 126 9.79 7.89 -2.53
CA VAL A 126 8.34 7.81 -2.41
C VAL A 126 7.69 9.07 -2.96
N ILE A 127 8.19 10.26 -2.58
CA ILE A 127 7.66 11.55 -3.05
C ILE A 127 7.68 11.63 -4.59
N ALA A 128 8.74 11.16 -5.24
CA ALA A 128 8.85 11.15 -6.71
C ALA A 128 7.77 10.29 -7.40
N ARG A 129 7.12 9.39 -6.65
CA ARG A 129 6.09 8.46 -7.14
C ARG A 129 4.68 8.95 -6.82
N LEU A 130 4.57 10.05 -6.07
CA LEU A 130 3.31 10.74 -5.77
C LEU A 130 3.07 11.83 -6.79
N LYS A 131 1.88 11.84 -7.38
CA LYS A 131 1.43 12.86 -8.30
C LYS A 131 0.18 13.55 -7.73
N GLN A 132 0.06 14.84 -8.00
CA GLN A 132 -1.15 15.58 -7.72
C GLN A 132 -2.29 15.09 -8.61
N CYS A 133 -3.48 14.90 -8.04
CA CYS A 133 -4.67 14.61 -8.82
C CYS A 133 -5.11 15.82 -9.65
N VAL A 134 -5.55 15.59 -10.88
CA VAL A 134 -6.00 16.66 -11.79
C VAL A 134 -7.17 17.44 -11.18
N GLY A 135 -7.06 18.78 -11.15
CA GLY A 135 -8.12 19.66 -10.64
C GLY A 135 -8.24 19.74 -9.11
N ARG A 136 -7.31 19.13 -8.36
CA ARG A 136 -7.28 19.17 -6.89
C ARG A 136 -6.17 20.09 -6.38
N PRO A 137 -6.26 20.63 -5.15
CA PRO A 137 -5.18 21.43 -4.57
C PRO A 137 -3.88 20.63 -4.45
N ASP A 138 -2.74 21.33 -4.54
CA ASP A 138 -1.42 20.73 -4.42
C ASP A 138 -1.26 20.03 -3.04
N PRO A 139 -0.95 18.72 -2.99
CA PRO A 139 -0.80 17.98 -1.75
C PRO A 139 0.45 18.36 -0.94
N PHE A 140 1.41 19.07 -1.55
CA PHE A 140 2.65 19.54 -0.93
C PHE A 140 2.64 21.03 -0.59
N ARG A 141 1.71 21.83 -1.14
CA ARG A 141 1.66 23.29 -0.96
C ARG A 141 0.38 23.76 -0.26
N PRO A 142 0.39 24.98 0.31
CA PRO A 142 -0.77 25.58 0.98
C PRO A 142 -2.01 25.67 0.09
#